data_AF-A0A7C3Z5K4-F1
#
_entry.id   AF-A0A7C3Z5K4-F1
#
_cell.length_a   1.000
_cell.length_b   1.000
_cell.length_c   1.000
_cell.angle_alpha   90.00
_cell.angle_beta   90.00
_cell.angle_gamma   90.00
#
_symmetry.space_group_name_H-M   'P 1'
#
loop_
_entity.id
_entity.type
_entity.pdbx_description
1 polymer ?
#
loop_
_entity_poly.entity_id
_entity_poly.type
_entity_poly.pdbx_seq_one_letter_code
_entity_poly.pdbx_strand_id
1 'polypeptide(L)' 'MGKELFRLIVTGDSLAQEAMKILSSKCRITFTGAYPSPSFLAQKMREENAQALILRTGKAPAE' A
#
# COMPACT_ATOMS: atom_id res chain seq x y z
N MET A 1 -13.23 -18.19 13.36
CA MET A 1 -12.14 -17.18 13.30
C MET A 1 -12.06 -16.65 11.88
N GLY A 2 -12.39 -15.37 11.65
CA GLY A 2 -12.17 -14.77 10.33
C GLY A 2 -10.67 -14.72 10.03
N LYS A 3 -10.25 -15.09 8.82
CA LYS A 3 -8.85 -14.91 8.40
C LYS A 3 -8.54 -13.41 8.38
N GLU A 4 -7.64 -12.95 9.24
CA GLU A 4 -7.11 -11.59 9.12
C GLU A 4 -6.42 -11.44 7.76
N LEU A 5 -6.75 -10.37 7.05
CA LEU A 5 -6.07 -10.01 5.80
C LEU A 5 -4.69 -9.44 6.10
N PHE A 6 -3.73 -9.70 5.21
CA PHE A 6 -2.37 -9.18 5.28
C PHE A 6 -2.36 -7.66 5.08
N ARG A 7 -1.84 -6.90 6.05
CA ARG A 7 -1.82 -5.44 6.07
C ARG A 7 -0.66 -4.92 5.24
N LEU A 8 -0.99 -4.23 4.16
CA LEU A 8 -0.06 -3.74 3.16
C LEU A 8 -0.17 -2.23 3.03
N ILE A 9 0.95 -1.52 3.11
CA ILE A 9 1.02 -0.09 2.77
C ILE A 9 1.55 0.07 1.34
N VAL A 10 0.98 1.01 0.59
CA VAL A 10 1.40 1.34 -0.77
C VAL A 10 1.62 2.85 -0.88
N THR A 11 2.71 3.28 -1.51
CA THR A 11 2.89 4.69 -1.90
C THR A 11 2.13 5.00 -3.18
N GLY A 12 1.56 6.20 -3.27
CA GLY A 12 0.61 6.61 -4.30
C GLY A 12 -0.85 6.46 -3.85
N ASP A 13 -1.77 6.66 -4.79
CA ASP A 13 -3.22 6.67 -4.54
C ASP A 13 -3.93 5.43 -5.10
N SER A 14 -3.26 4.71 -5.99
CA SER A 14 -3.83 3.55 -6.69
C SER A 14 -2.76 2.58 -7.16
N LEU A 15 -3.21 1.39 -7.54
CA LEU A 15 -2.48 0.39 -8.32
C LEU A 15 -3.28 0.09 -9.58
N ALA A 16 -2.65 -0.54 -10.58
CA ALA A 16 -3.36 -1.11 -11.72
C ALA A 16 -4.49 -2.04 -11.25
N GLN A 17 -5.60 -2.09 -12.00
CA GLN A 17 -6.79 -2.86 -11.61
C GLN A 17 -6.47 -4.36 -11.44
N GLU A 18 -5.59 -4.90 -12.27
CA GLU A 18 -5.12 -6.28 -12.22
C GLU A 18 -4.43 -6.57 -10.88
N ALA A 19 -3.54 -5.66 -10.44
CA ALA A 19 -2.87 -5.79 -9.15
C ALA A 19 -3.88 -5.72 -7.99
N MET A 20 -4.86 -4.80 -8.06
CA MET A 20 -5.92 -4.70 -7.05
C MET A 20 -6.78 -5.96 -6.97
N LYS A 21 -7.11 -6.59 -8.11
CA LYS A 21 -7.85 -7.86 -8.15
C LYS A 21 -7.10 -8.97 -7.42
N ILE A 22 -5.78 -9.06 -7.62
CA ILE A 22 -4.94 -10.08 -6.96
C ILE A 22 -4.86 -9.83 -5.46
N LEU A 23 -4.56 -8.58 -5.07
CA LEU A 23 -4.27 -8.23 -3.68
C LEU A 23 -5.52 -8.19 -2.80
N SER A 24 -6.68 -7.75 -3.30
CA SER A 24 -7.91 -7.60 -2.50
C SER A 24 -8.40 -8.89 -1.84
N SER A 25 -8.07 -10.06 -2.41
CA SER A 25 -8.43 -11.36 -1.84
C SER A 25 -7.62 -11.76 -0.60
N LYS A 26 -6.45 -11.14 -0.37
CA LYS A 26 -5.48 -11.54 0.65
C LYS A 26 -5.01 -10.39 1.54
N CYS A 27 -5.17 -9.15 1.07
CA CYS A 27 -4.55 -7.99 1.67
C CYS A 27 -5.57 -6.90 2.03
N ARG A 28 -5.36 -6.26 3.17
CA ARG A 28 -5.95 -4.96 3.50
C ARG A 28 -4.92 -3.90 3.12
N ILE A 29 -5.27 -3.05 2.16
CA ILE A 29 -4.34 -2.10 1.55
C ILE A 29 -4.61 -0.68 2.10
N THR A 30 -3.56 0.01 2.52
CA THR A 30 -3.59 1.41 2.91
C THR A 30 -2.68 2.23 1.99
N PHE A 31 -3.24 3.23 1.33
CA PHE A 31 -2.52 4.15 0.46
C PHE A 31 -1.99 5.35 1.24
N THR A 32 -0.80 5.83 0.87
CA THR A 32 -0.11 6.95 1.56
C THR A 32 0.01 8.22 0.72
N GLY A 33 -0.54 8.22 -0.50
CA GLY A 33 -0.36 9.33 -1.44
C GLY A 33 1.02 9.32 -2.09
N ALA A 34 1.24 10.21 -3.05
CA ALA A 34 2.49 10.29 -3.80
C ALA A 34 3.65 10.84 -2.94
N TYR A 35 4.82 10.21 -3.05
CA TYR A 35 6.08 10.67 -2.45
C TYR A 35 6.02 11.05 -0.95
N PRO A 36 5.51 10.17 -0.07
CA PRO A 36 5.52 10.44 1.36
C PRO A 36 6.95 10.54 1.90
N SER A 37 7.14 11.34 2.94
CA SER A 37 8.42 11.38 3.64
C SER A 37 8.73 10.03 4.31
N PRO A 38 10.01 9.64 4.45
CA PRO A 38 10.36 8.38 5.12
C PRO A 38 9.86 8.29 6.56
N SER A 39 9.83 9.40 7.30
CA SER A 39 9.31 9.45 8.67
C SER A 39 7.81 9.19 8.74
N PHE A 40 7.04 9.78 7.81
CA PHE A 40 5.61 9.51 7.69
C PHE A 40 5.34 8.03 7.35
N LEU A 41 6.09 7.47 6.40
CA LEU A 41 5.97 6.04 6.06
C LEU A 41 6.24 5.13 7.26
N ALA A 42 7.33 5.38 7.99
CA ALA A 42 7.68 4.61 9.17
C ALA A 42 6.62 4.72 10.28
N GLN A 43 6.06 5.91 10.49
CA GLN A 43 4.94 6.11 11.41
C GLN A 43 3.71 5.32 10.95
N LYS A 44 3.32 5.44 9.68
CA LYS A 44 2.14 4.78 9.13
C LYS A 44 2.24 3.26 9.22
N MET A 45 3.42 2.69 8.94
CA MET A 45 3.65 1.25 9.09
C MET A 45 3.40 0.75 10.52
N ARG A 46 3.80 1.54 11.53
CA ARG A 46 3.55 1.20 12.94
C ARG A 46 2.06 1.32 13.30
N GLU A 47 1.41 2.42 12.93
CA GLU A 47 -0.01 2.66 13.22
C GLU A 47 -0.91 1.58 12.61
N GLU A 48 -0.64 1.20 11.37
CA GLU A 48 -1.45 0.22 10.65
C GLU A 48 -1.07 -1.23 10.98
N ASN A 49 -0.03 -1.47 11.78
CA ASN A 49 0.62 -2.78 11.96
C ASN A 49 0.91 -3.45 10.61
N ALA A 50 1.42 -2.66 9.65
CA ALA A 50 1.66 -3.11 8.29
C ALA A 50 2.77 -4.17 8.26
N GLN A 51 2.50 -5.26 7.55
CA GLN A 51 3.42 -6.39 7.41
C GLN A 51 4.28 -6.28 6.14
N ALA A 52 3.86 -5.45 5.18
CA ALA A 52 4.68 -5.11 4.02
C ALA A 52 4.43 -3.67 3.53
N LEU A 53 5.37 -3.22 2.70
CA LEU A 53 5.37 -1.93 2.03
C LEU A 53 5.67 -2.12 0.54
N ILE A 54 4.82 -1.58 -0.34
CA ILE A 54 5.12 -1.39 -1.77
C ILE A 54 5.49 0.07 -1.98
N LEU A 55 6.74 0.30 -2.37
CA LEU A 55 7.26 1.60 -2.77
C LEU A 55 7.09 1.76 -4.29
N ARG A 56 6.15 2.60 -4.71
CA ARG A 56 6.12 3.15 -6.07
C ARG A 56 7.13 4.28 -6.16
N THR A 57 8.17 4.08 -6.97
CA THR A 57 9.18 5.09 -7.31
C THR A 57 8.92 5.64 -8.72
N GLY A 58 9.20 6.93 -8.92
CA GLY A 58 9.01 7.62 -10.21
C GLY A 58 7.60 8.18 -10.44
N LYS A 59 7.42 9.01 -11.48
CA LYS A 59 6.11 9.36 -12.04
C LYS A 59 5.80 8.29 -13.08
N ALA A 60 4.73 7.51 -12.90
CA ALA A 60 4.16 6.80 -14.04
C ALA A 60 3.53 7.89 -14.92
N PRO A 61 4.00 8.11 -16.16
CA PRO A 61 3.26 8.94 -17.10
C PRO A 61 1.85 8.32 -17.19
N ALA A 62 0.81 9.13 -17.02
CA ALA A 62 -0.52 8.68 -17.36
C ALA A 62 -0.52 8.39 -18.87
N GLU A 63 -0.80 7.14 -19.24
CA GLU A 63 -1.13 6.79 -20.63
C GLU A 63 -2.45 7.42 -21.05
#